data_AF-A0A256LHR7-F1
#
_entry.id   AF-A0A256LHR7-F1
#
_cell.length_a   1.000
_cell.length_b   1.000
_cell.length_c   1.000
_cell.angle_alpha   90.00
_cell.angle_beta   90.00
_cell.angle_gamma   90.00
#
_symmetry.space_group_name_H-M   'P 1'
#
loop_
_entity.id
_entity.type
_entity.pdbx_description
1 polymer ?
#
loop_
_entity_poly.entity_id
_entity_poly.type
_entity_poly.pdbx_seq_one_letter_code
_entity_poly.pdbx_strand_id
1 'polypeptide(L)'
;MNNRNLKNIFTDSSIFTQVILEISYILINIAYLFHLYKFNKLMKDEGLTDELKANNSFETATKILSEGGSAFLIKAVLLIVLGLAIFLIIYKLNQSSSYPEAGLVIRLVHIVVFIIFLIFLWHLINNPIFHAFIIVTGIGAIGLTAYSN
;
A
#
# COMPACT_ATOMS: atom_id res chain seq x y z
N MET A 1 -29.72 -20.69 23.14
CA MET A 1 -28.57 -20.16 22.37
C MET A 1 -28.38 -21.04 21.16
N ASN A 2 -28.72 -20.56 19.97
CA ASN A 2 -28.58 -21.34 18.74
C ASN A 2 -27.10 -21.40 18.37
N ASN A 3 -26.53 -22.61 18.38
CA ASN A 3 -25.27 -22.94 17.70
C ASN A 3 -25.45 -22.67 16.21
N ARG A 4 -25.21 -21.42 15.77
CA ARG A 4 -25.07 -21.10 14.36
C ARG A 4 -23.71 -21.67 13.95
N ASN A 5 -23.75 -22.84 13.32
CA ASN A 5 -22.58 -23.51 12.75
C ASN A 5 -21.74 -22.53 11.93
N LEU A 6 -20.41 -22.55 12.08
CA LEU A 6 -19.44 -21.80 11.25
C LEU A 6 -19.75 -21.87 9.74
N LYS A 7 -20.35 -22.98 9.29
CA LYS A 7 -20.85 -23.20 7.93
C LYS A 7 -21.83 -22.11 7.44
N ASN A 8 -22.66 -21.56 8.33
CA ASN A 8 -23.64 -20.51 7.99
C ASN A 8 -23.00 -19.12 7.82
N ILE A 9 -21.82 -18.89 8.41
CA ILE A 9 -21.09 -17.62 8.30
C ILE A 9 -20.47 -17.47 6.90
N PHE A 10 -19.99 -18.58 6.32
CA PHE A 10 -19.42 -18.57 4.96
C PHE A 10 -20.46 -18.64 3.83
N THR A 11 -21.72 -18.96 4.13
CA THR A 11 -22.83 -18.86 3.17
C THR A 11 -23.40 -17.45 3.03
N ASP A 12 -23.03 -16.52 3.92
CA ASP A 12 -23.37 -15.11 3.74
C ASP A 12 -22.45 -14.51 2.66
N SER A 13 -23.04 -14.19 1.50
CA SER A 13 -22.31 -13.71 0.33
C SER A 13 -21.52 -12.43 0.62
N SER A 14 -21.95 -11.62 1.60
CA SER A 14 -21.27 -10.39 2.00
C SER A 14 -19.93 -10.68 2.68
N ILE A 15 -19.89 -11.66 3.60
CA ILE A 15 -18.70 -12.06 4.34
C ILE A 15 -17.71 -12.76 3.41
N PHE A 16 -18.20 -13.65 2.55
CA PHE A 16 -17.34 -14.32 1.56
C PHE A 16 -16.70 -13.34 0.57
N THR A 17 -17.48 -12.36 0.08
CA THR A 17 -16.98 -11.29 -0.81
C THR A 17 -15.90 -10.46 -0.11
N GLN A 18 -16.10 -10.11 1.16
CA GLN A 18 -15.12 -9.38 1.94
C GLN A 18 -13.80 -10.14 2.06
N VAL A 19 -13.84 -11.42 2.45
CA VAL A 19 -12.63 -12.24 2.61
C VAL A 19 -11.87 -12.36 1.30
N ILE A 20 -12.57 -12.54 0.17
CA ILE A 20 -11.94 -12.57 -1.16
C ILE A 20 -11.25 -11.24 -1.49
N LEU A 21 -11.91 -10.10 -1.24
CA LEU A 21 -11.34 -8.78 -1.50
C LEU A 21 -10.07 -8.54 -0.67
N GLU A 22 -10.10 -8.88 0.62
CA GLU A 22 -8.96 -8.72 1.52
C GLU A 22 -7.78 -9.62 1.11
N ILE A 23 -8.02 -10.90 0.81
CA ILE A 23 -6.97 -11.82 0.34
C ILE A 23 -6.39 -11.35 -1.00
N SER A 24 -7.25 -10.95 -1.94
CA SER A 24 -6.81 -10.46 -3.26
C SER A 24 -5.94 -9.22 -3.12
N TYR A 25 -6.31 -8.30 -2.23
CA TYR A 25 -5.53 -7.11 -1.94
C TYR A 25 -4.15 -7.46 -1.35
N ILE A 26 -4.08 -8.39 -0.40
CA ILE A 26 -2.81 -8.86 0.17
C ILE A 26 -1.90 -9.43 -0.93
N LEU A 27 -2.42 -10.31 -1.79
CA LEU A 27 -1.64 -10.93 -2.86
C LEU A 27 -1.10 -9.90 -3.87
N ILE A 28 -1.93 -8.92 -4.25
CA ILE A 28 -1.51 -7.84 -5.15
C ILE A 28 -0.39 -7.00 -4.51
N ASN A 29 -0.49 -6.68 -3.22
CA ASN A 29 0.55 -5.95 -2.49
C ASN A 29 1.86 -6.75 -2.43
N ILE A 30 1.81 -8.05 -2.14
CA ILE A 30 3.00 -8.91 -2.13
C ILE A 30 3.68 -8.91 -3.51
N ALA A 31 2.91 -9.09 -4.58
CA ALA A 31 3.44 -9.07 -5.94
C ALA A 31 4.09 -7.72 -6.26
N TYR A 32 3.41 -6.62 -5.93
CA TYR A 32 3.97 -5.27 -6.10
C TYR A 32 5.29 -5.09 -5.35
N LEU A 33 5.35 -5.46 -4.07
CA LEU A 33 6.55 -5.33 -3.24
C LEU A 33 7.72 -6.16 -3.79
N PHE A 34 7.46 -7.34 -4.33
CA PHE A 34 8.48 -8.16 -4.98
C PHE A 34 9.05 -7.50 -6.24
N HIS A 35 8.19 -6.93 -7.09
CA HIS A 35 8.64 -6.19 -8.27
C HIS A 35 9.39 -4.91 -7.89
N LEU A 36 8.91 -4.20 -6.88
CA LEU A 36 9.57 -3.00 -6.36
C LEU A 36 10.95 -3.31 -5.79
N TYR A 37 11.08 -4.43 -5.06
CA TYR A 37 12.37 -4.89 -4.54
C TYR A 37 13.37 -5.18 -5.67
N LYS A 38 12.94 -5.87 -6.74
CA LYS A 38 13.79 -6.12 -7.90
C LYS A 38 14.25 -4.84 -8.58
N PHE A 39 13.34 -3.89 -8.76
CA PHE A 39 13.67 -2.58 -9.32
C PHE A 39 14.66 -1.82 -8.44
N ASN A 40 14.42 -1.75 -7.13
CA ASN A 40 15.34 -1.09 -6.20
C ASN A 40 16.73 -1.72 -6.20
N LYS A 41 16.79 -3.06 -6.32
CA LYS A 41 18.07 -3.76 -6.44
C LYS A 41 18.80 -3.33 -7.72
N LEU A 42 18.11 -3.29 -8.86
CA LEU A 42 18.70 -2.83 -10.13
C LEU A 42 19.24 -1.39 -10.01
N MET A 43 18.44 -0.46 -9.50
CA MET A 43 18.87 0.94 -9.31
C MET A 43 20.02 1.08 -8.30
N LYS A 44 20.18 0.13 -7.38
CA LYS A 44 21.32 0.08 -6.46
C LYS A 44 22.55 -0.48 -7.16
N ASP A 45 22.41 -1.56 -7.91
CA ASP A 45 23.50 -2.20 -8.67
C ASP A 45 24.06 -1.25 -9.74
N GLU A 46 23.23 -0.36 -10.29
CA GLU A 46 23.63 0.73 -11.20
C GLU A 46 24.22 1.96 -10.50
N GLY A 47 24.31 1.97 -9.17
CA GLY A 47 24.85 3.09 -8.38
C GLY A 47 23.93 4.31 -8.24
N LEU A 48 22.79 4.33 -8.94
CA LEU A 48 21.85 5.46 -8.93
C LEU A 48 21.26 5.72 -7.54
N THR A 49 20.99 4.66 -6.77
CA THR A 49 20.46 4.79 -5.40
C THR A 49 21.46 5.45 -4.46
N ASP A 50 22.74 5.15 -4.60
CA ASP A 50 23.79 5.68 -3.73
C ASP A 50 24.14 7.12 -4.13
N GLU A 51 24.18 7.42 -5.43
CA GLU A 51 24.33 8.79 -5.94
C GLU A 51 23.18 9.70 -5.50
N LEU A 52 21.94 9.22 -5.58
CA LEU A 52 20.76 9.96 -5.12
C LEU A 52 20.87 10.29 -3.63
N LYS A 53 21.32 9.34 -2.79
CA LYS A 53 21.48 9.54 -1.35
C LYS A 53 22.60 10.50 -0.99
N ALA A 54 23.70 10.50 -1.76
CA ALA A 54 24.85 11.34 -1.49
C ALA A 54 24.57 12.80 -1.85
N ASN A 55 23.98 13.03 -3.02
CA ASN A 55 23.97 14.36 -3.64
C ASN A 55 22.57 14.93 -3.90
N ASN A 56 21.50 14.15 -3.69
CA ASN A 56 20.13 14.53 -4.06
C ASN A 56 20.02 15.07 -5.50
N SER A 57 20.79 14.48 -6.42
CA SER A 57 20.93 14.95 -7.80
C SER A 57 19.59 14.86 -8.55
N PHE A 58 19.17 15.99 -9.14
CA PHE A 58 17.96 16.06 -9.97
C PHE A 58 18.06 15.17 -11.22
N GLU A 59 19.25 15.09 -11.82
CA GLU A 59 19.50 14.25 -13.00
C GLU A 59 19.34 12.76 -12.66
N THR A 60 19.97 12.32 -11.57
CA THR A 60 19.86 10.93 -11.06
C THR A 60 18.41 10.61 -10.68
N ALA A 61 17.72 11.53 -10.02
CA ALA A 61 16.31 11.39 -9.68
C ALA A 61 15.44 11.20 -10.93
N THR A 62 15.64 12.04 -11.94
CA THR A 62 14.91 11.95 -13.22
C THR A 62 15.18 10.61 -13.90
N LYS A 63 16.43 10.15 -13.89
CA LYS A 63 16.83 8.85 -14.47
C LYS A 63 16.13 7.68 -13.78
N ILE A 64 16.13 7.63 -12.44
CA ILE A 64 15.42 6.59 -11.67
C ILE A 64 13.92 6.58 -12.03
N LEU A 65 13.31 7.75 -12.20
CA LEU A 65 11.90 7.86 -12.58
C LEU A 65 11.64 7.40 -14.02
N SER A 66 12.53 7.71 -14.98
CA SER A 66 12.38 7.33 -16.39
C SER A 66 12.64 5.84 -16.65
N GLU A 67 13.52 5.19 -15.89
CA GLU A 67 13.83 3.75 -15.99
C GLU A 67 12.68 2.84 -15.47
N GLY A 68 11.56 3.44 -15.08
CA GLY A 68 10.35 2.73 -14.63
C GLY A 68 9.88 3.10 -13.24
N GLY A 69 10.63 3.91 -12.48
CA GLY A 69 10.23 4.39 -11.16
C GLY A 69 8.86 5.09 -11.18
N SER A 70 8.58 5.87 -12.22
CA SER A 70 7.28 6.55 -12.41
C SER A 70 6.11 5.55 -12.47
N ALA A 71 6.28 4.42 -13.17
CA ALA A 71 5.26 3.39 -13.27
C ALA A 71 5.02 2.71 -11.92
N PHE A 72 6.07 2.51 -11.12
CA PHE A 72 5.94 1.98 -9.75
C PHE A 72 5.21 2.94 -8.80
N LEU A 73 5.42 4.25 -8.96
CA LEU A 73 4.68 5.27 -8.19
C LEU A 73 3.21 5.30 -8.55
N ILE A 74 2.88 5.33 -9.84
CA ILE A 74 1.48 5.32 -10.30
C ILE A 74 0.77 4.06 -9.77
N LYS A 75 1.42 2.89 -9.88
CA LYS A 75 0.89 1.65 -9.32
C LYS A 75 0.69 1.73 -7.81
N ALA A 76 1.63 2.31 -7.06
CA ALA A 76 1.46 2.52 -5.62
C ALA A 76 0.25 3.41 -5.28
N VAL A 77 0.09 4.53 -5.99
CA VAL A 77 -1.08 5.42 -5.79
C VAL A 77 -2.37 4.66 -6.06
N LEU A 78 -2.43 3.87 -7.13
CA LEU A 78 -3.60 3.03 -7.42
C LEU A 78 -3.87 1.99 -6.32
N LEU A 79 -2.83 1.38 -5.76
CA LEU A 79 -2.96 0.43 -4.65
C LEU A 79 -3.43 1.09 -3.35
N ILE A 80 -3.04 2.34 -3.10
CA ILE A 80 -3.52 3.14 -1.98
C ILE A 80 -5.00 3.43 -2.15
N VAL A 81 -5.40 3.94 -3.32
CA VAL A 81 -6.81 4.22 -3.62
C VAL A 81 -7.65 2.94 -3.52
N LEU A 82 -7.16 1.82 -4.05
CA LEU A 82 -7.85 0.53 -3.96
C LEU A 82 -7.98 0.05 -2.52
N GLY A 83 -6.91 0.17 -1.71
CA GLY A 83 -6.94 -0.18 -0.29
C GLY A 83 -7.97 0.64 0.50
N LEU A 84 -8.02 1.95 0.26
CA LEU A 84 -9.02 2.84 0.87
C LEU A 84 -10.45 2.49 0.43
N ALA A 85 -10.66 2.16 -0.85
CA ALA A 85 -11.97 1.74 -1.35
C ALA A 85 -12.43 0.43 -0.68
N ILE A 86 -11.55 -0.56 -0.59
CA ILE A 86 -11.82 -1.82 0.12
C ILE A 86 -12.15 -1.54 1.59
N PHE A 87 -11.39 -0.66 2.25
CA PHE A 87 -11.65 -0.25 3.63
C PHE A 87 -13.05 0.34 3.81
N LEU A 88 -13.46 1.26 2.94
CA LEU A 88 -14.78 1.89 3.00
C LEU A 88 -15.93 0.90 2.74
N ILE A 89 -15.76 0.00 1.77
CA ILE A 89 -16.75 -1.05 1.46
C ILE A 89 -16.94 -1.94 2.70
N ILE A 90 -15.85 -2.40 3.30
CA ILE A 90 -15.88 -3.27 4.47
C ILE A 90 -16.49 -2.57 5.68
N TYR A 91 -16.08 -1.33 5.94
CA TYR A 91 -16.63 -0.53 7.02
C TYR A 91 -18.16 -0.41 6.89
N LYS A 92 -18.65 -0.15 5.67
CA LYS A 92 -20.09 -0.05 5.39
C LYS A 92 -20.82 -1.39 5.57
N LEU A 93 -20.24 -2.49 5.10
CA LEU A 93 -20.81 -3.84 5.26
C LEU A 93 -20.90 -4.23 6.75
N ASN A 94 -19.89 -3.87 7.55
CA ASN A 94 -19.85 -4.16 8.99
C ASN A 94 -20.91 -3.38 9.78
N GLN A 95 -21.23 -2.14 9.38
CA GLN A 95 -22.33 -1.37 9.99
C GLN A 95 -23.71 -1.97 9.71
N SER A 96 -23.88 -2.65 8.57
CA SER A 96 -25.16 -3.26 8.18
C SER A 96 -25.34 -4.73 8.63
N SER A 97 -24.31 -5.34 9.23
CA SER A 97 -24.33 -6.76 9.59
C SER A 97 -25.18 -7.06 10.83
N SER A 98 -26.06 -8.05 10.72
CA SER A 98 -26.90 -8.55 11.84
C SER A 98 -26.21 -9.63 12.71
N TYR A 99 -24.91 -9.90 12.48
CA TYR A 99 -24.17 -11.00 13.13
C TYR A 99 -22.98 -10.49 13.97
N PRO A 100 -23.17 -10.30 15.30
CA PRO A 100 -22.13 -9.73 16.16
C PRO A 100 -20.88 -10.60 16.32
N GLU A 101 -21.00 -11.93 16.28
CA GLU A 101 -19.87 -12.87 16.47
C GLU A 101 -19.00 -13.02 15.21
N ALA A 102 -19.62 -13.08 14.01
CA ALA A 102 -18.89 -13.05 12.74
C ALA A 102 -18.16 -11.71 12.54
N GLY A 103 -18.71 -10.63 13.10
CA GLY A 103 -18.07 -9.33 13.13
C GLY A 103 -16.70 -9.31 13.83
N LEU A 104 -16.42 -10.23 14.76
CA LEU A 104 -15.14 -10.24 15.49
C LEU A 104 -14.00 -10.81 14.64
N VAL A 105 -14.21 -11.94 13.98
CA VAL A 105 -13.24 -12.52 13.03
C VAL A 105 -12.99 -11.56 11.87
N ILE A 106 -14.06 -10.96 11.33
CA ILE A 106 -13.99 -9.97 10.27
C ILE A 106 -13.16 -8.74 10.70
N ARG A 107 -13.39 -8.21 11.90
CA ARG A 107 -12.60 -7.10 12.45
C ARG A 107 -11.13 -7.47 12.59
N LEU A 108 -10.81 -8.70 13.00
CA LEU A 108 -9.43 -9.16 13.13
C LEU A 108 -8.72 -9.22 11.78
N VAL A 109 -9.33 -9.81 10.76
CA VAL A 109 -8.75 -9.84 9.39
C VAL A 109 -8.56 -8.42 8.88
N HIS A 110 -9.54 -7.55 9.13
CA HIS A 110 -9.49 -6.15 8.74
C HIS A 110 -8.34 -5.37 9.40
N ILE A 111 -8.11 -5.59 10.70
CA ILE A 111 -6.97 -5.00 11.43
C ILE A 111 -5.65 -5.47 10.81
N VAL A 112 -5.53 -6.76 10.47
CA VAL A 112 -4.33 -7.29 9.83
C VAL A 112 -4.07 -6.63 8.47
N VAL A 113 -5.11 -6.50 7.63
CA VAL A 113 -5.01 -5.81 6.33
C VAL A 113 -4.60 -4.35 6.52
N PHE A 114 -5.17 -3.67 7.51
CA PHE A 114 -4.82 -2.29 7.81
C PHE A 114 -3.36 -2.14 8.27
N ILE A 115 -2.86 -3.04 9.12
CA ILE A 115 -1.45 -3.06 9.52
C ILE A 115 -0.54 -3.29 8.30
N ILE A 116 -0.87 -4.24 7.42
CA ILE A 116 -0.13 -4.49 6.18
C ILE A 116 -0.11 -3.24 5.31
N PHE A 117 -1.24 -2.55 5.19
CA PHE A 117 -1.35 -1.29 4.46
C PHE A 117 -0.45 -0.19 5.04
N LEU A 118 -0.39 -0.04 6.37
CA LEU A 118 0.53 0.91 7.01
C LEU A 118 2.00 0.55 6.78
N ILE A 119 2.36 -0.73 6.86
CA ILE A 119 3.72 -1.21 6.56
C ILE A 119 4.08 -0.91 5.09
N PHE A 120 3.13 -1.09 4.18
CA PHE A 120 3.27 -0.77 2.77
C PHE A 120 3.53 0.74 2.56
N LEU A 121 2.72 1.61 3.18
CA LEU A 121 2.92 3.06 3.11
C LEU A 121 4.29 3.47 3.64
N TRP A 122 4.71 2.89 4.76
CA TRP A 122 6.05 3.15 5.32
C TRP A 122 7.17 2.75 4.36
N HIS A 123 7.06 1.58 3.71
CA HIS A 123 8.04 1.15 2.70
C HIS A 123 8.05 2.03 1.47
N LEU A 124 6.89 2.56 1.06
CA LEU A 124 6.78 3.48 -0.05
C LEU A 124 7.53 4.80 0.24
N ILE A 125 7.30 5.40 1.41
CA ILE A 125 7.90 6.69 1.79
C ILE A 125 9.43 6.60 1.85
N ASN A 126 9.95 5.47 2.34
CA ASN A 126 11.39 5.24 2.46
C ASN A 126 12.04 4.70 1.16
N ASN A 127 11.29 4.63 0.06
CA ASN A 127 11.77 4.08 -1.19
C ASN A 127 12.60 5.11 -1.99
N PRO A 128 13.73 4.71 -2.62
CA PRO A 128 14.51 5.60 -3.49
C PRO A 128 13.69 6.26 -4.61
N ILE A 129 12.69 5.55 -5.14
CA ILE A 129 11.77 6.07 -6.16
C ILE A 129 10.93 7.22 -5.61
N PHE A 130 10.43 7.10 -4.38
CA PHE A 130 9.64 8.16 -3.76
C PHE A 130 10.51 9.37 -3.44
N HIS A 131 11.75 9.15 -3.02
CA HIS A 131 12.71 10.24 -2.84
C HIS A 131 13.03 10.94 -4.18
N ALA A 132 13.27 10.18 -5.25
CA ALA A 132 13.49 10.71 -6.58
C ALA A 132 12.28 11.55 -7.06
N PHE A 133 11.06 11.09 -6.79
CA PHE A 133 9.84 11.84 -7.07
C PHE A 133 9.76 13.16 -6.32
N ILE A 134 10.07 13.16 -5.02
CA ILE A 134 10.10 14.39 -4.20
C ILE A 134 11.09 15.41 -4.78
N ILE A 135 12.27 14.96 -5.20
CA ILE A 135 13.31 15.81 -5.80
C ILE A 135 12.81 16.39 -7.13
N VAL A 136 12.26 15.55 -8.02
CA VAL A 136 11.83 15.98 -9.36
C VAL A 136 10.60 16.89 -9.32
N THR A 137 9.65 16.62 -8.43
CA THR A 137 8.43 17.45 -8.30
C THR A 137 8.63 18.70 -7.46
N GLY A 138 9.77 18.83 -6.76
CA GLY A 138 10.04 19.96 -5.88
C GLY A 138 9.13 20.02 -4.65
N ILE A 139 8.29 19.01 -4.39
CA ILE A 139 7.40 18.96 -3.22
C ILE A 139 8.23 18.95 -1.92
N GLY A 140 9.47 18.44 -1.97
CA GLY A 140 10.44 18.51 -0.89
C GLY A 140 10.90 19.94 -0.55
N ALA A 141 10.96 20.85 -1.53
CA ALA A 141 11.35 22.25 -1.29
C ALA A 141 10.25 23.05 -0.57
N ILE A 142 8.98 22.63 -0.68
CA ILE A 142 7.84 23.27 0.00
C ILE A 142 7.68 22.70 1.42
N GLY A 143 7.99 21.42 1.64
CA GLY A 143 7.96 20.79 2.97
C GLY A 143 9.15 21.17 3.87
N LEU A 144 10.36 21.33 3.31
CA LEU A 144 11.55 21.75 4.06
C LEU A 144 11.51 23.22 4.47
N THR A 145 10.88 24.10 3.68
CA THR A 145 10.69 25.52 4.02
C THR A 145 9.61 25.73 5.08
N ALA A 146 8.63 24.83 5.20
CA ALA A 146 7.62 24.86 6.26
C ALA A 146 8.14 24.36 7.62
N TYR A 147 9.25 23.61 7.65
CA TYR A 147 9.91 23.15 8.89
C TYR A 147 11.10 24.02 9.30
N SER A 148 11.54 24.94 8.44
CA SER A 148 12.65 25.87 8.69
C SER A 148 12.20 27.30 9.06
N ASN A 149 10.91 27.51 9.34
CA ASN A 149 10.34 28.77 9.86
C ASN A 149 9.74 28.55 11.24
#